data_AF-A0A7X0LIE6-F1
#
_entry.id   AF-A0A7X0LIE6-F1
#
_cell.length_a   1.000
_cell.length_b   1.000
_cell.length_c   1.000
_cell.angle_alpha   90.00
_cell.angle_beta   90.00
_cell.angle_gamma   90.00
#
_symmetry.space_group_name_H-M   'P 1'
#
loop_
_entity.id
_entity.type
_entity.pdbx_description
1 polymer ?
#
loop_
_entity_poly.entity_id
_entity_poly.type
_entity_poly.pdbx_seq_one_letter_code
_entity_poly.pdbx_strand_id
1 'polypeptide(L)'
;MPLDAVRRAICQGNIVESSMKGMSRMRAYIAPVVLCAVALGGAGFADAHARVVVLEGTREVAGRNLAWRRCVDLGQGRFAEFAEDRLQGGGVTWSGSEGWEVDESGGVHPLNADFAQRRLRSLHWVFAHGALISKRHGTADDEPFTQEVARGLPVTVSRGAAGTQVTIAGDLAPETWTLSDFREVAPGVAVPFSEVTGAGEGGRVVHVSKAQMIPESSGCITTRPIPVNPVIFSEGKARAEVGIEFDGRVVVRASINGSRPLPFIVDTGGHNILSSTVAASLGLTLEGRESTGGAGGARIESSRAMVDSVDIGEARLVNQPFLVLPLPYPAIERGKDDPIAGILGLQLFERAAVTIDYAQRRLVIAPPASTARSASGRLPIEFIDDTPLVNAALDGRPGLFFIDTGNASTTMLHTPWALSEMDVDMLRQGERGVAMGVGGLVPRWTTRGHAFSVGGFDLGGLPVSFSESTSGAFASRATAGNIGTDILANFAITFDYQNATILLLRTADYTPPAPLGLGAAFAKVSPDLAAVVAVEPGGAADRAGIVAGDRIRAINGQSLQGLSTLEIGELIRRTQGPLQIRIERADKTTEVSLER
;
A
#
# COMPACT_ATOMS: atom_id res chain seq x y z
N MET A 1 -41.04 18.74 -42.95
CA MET A 1 -40.90 19.36 -41.61
C MET A 1 -39.45 19.27 -41.16
N PRO A 2 -38.86 20.32 -40.56
CA PRO A 2 -37.50 20.25 -40.03
C PRO A 2 -37.44 19.26 -38.84
N LEU A 3 -36.32 18.57 -38.66
CA LEU A 3 -36.10 17.58 -37.58
C LEU A 3 -36.37 18.14 -36.17
N ASP A 4 -36.21 19.45 -35.98
CA ASP A 4 -36.45 20.14 -34.70
C ASP A 4 -37.94 20.30 -34.35
N ALA A 5 -38.84 20.25 -35.33
CA ALA A 5 -40.28 20.28 -35.09
C ALA A 5 -40.80 18.91 -34.62
N VAL A 6 -40.20 17.82 -35.11
CA VAL A 6 -40.53 16.45 -34.71
C VAL A 6 -40.01 16.15 -33.29
N ARG A 7 -38.83 16.67 -32.93
CA ARG A 7 -38.27 16.55 -31.57
C ARG A 7 -39.08 17.31 -30.52
N ARG A 8 -39.64 18.49 -30.84
CA ARG A 8 -40.48 19.26 -29.92
C ARG A 8 -41.87 18.66 -29.69
N ALA A 9 -42.45 18.01 -30.71
CA ALA A 9 -43.76 17.38 -30.59
C ALA A 9 -43.76 16.15 -29.64
N ILE A 10 -42.63 15.43 -29.54
CA ILE A 10 -42.49 14.25 -28.67
C ILE A 10 -42.32 14.64 -27.19
N CYS A 11 -41.79 15.83 -26.89
CA CYS A 11 -41.59 16.31 -25.51
C CYS A 11 -42.81 17.04 -24.91
N GLN A 12 -43.85 17.35 -25.67
CA GLN A 12 -45.03 18.10 -25.19
C GLN A 12 -46.33 17.28 -25.05
N GLY A 13 -46.25 15.94 -25.10
CA GLY A 13 -47.35 15.08 -24.63
C GLY A 13 -48.68 15.25 -25.37
N ASN A 14 -48.68 15.43 -26.69
CA ASN A 14 -49.90 15.44 -27.49
C ASN A 14 -49.82 14.39 -28.61
N ILE A 15 -50.40 13.20 -28.40
CA ILE A 15 -50.92 12.38 -29.49
C ILE A 15 -52.35 11.97 -29.14
N VAL A 16 -53.24 12.36 -30.05
CA VAL A 16 -54.67 12.06 -30.15
C VAL A 16 -54.89 10.55 -30.26
N GLU A 17 -55.84 10.01 -29.49
CA GLU A 17 -56.37 8.65 -29.66
C GLU A 17 -56.85 8.44 -31.10
N SER A 18 -56.31 7.43 -31.78
CA SER A 18 -57.06 6.74 -32.84
C SER A 18 -56.81 5.24 -32.79
N SER A 19 -57.91 4.53 -32.61
CA SER A 19 -58.13 3.09 -32.60
C SER A 19 -57.24 2.24 -33.52
N MET A 20 -56.72 1.12 -33.00
CA MET A 20 -56.73 -0.17 -33.71
C MET A 20 -56.59 -1.34 -32.71
N LYS A 21 -57.57 -2.26 -32.75
CA LYS A 21 -57.68 -3.47 -31.94
C LYS A 21 -56.86 -4.62 -32.55
N GLY A 22 -56.14 -5.34 -31.69
CA GLY A 22 -55.90 -6.78 -31.81
C GLY A 22 -54.56 -7.22 -32.42
N MET A 23 -53.68 -7.80 -31.61
CA MET A 23 -53.04 -9.12 -31.78
C MET A 23 -51.90 -9.33 -30.76
N SER A 24 -51.83 -10.56 -30.24
CA SER A 24 -50.90 -11.00 -29.21
C SER A 24 -49.49 -11.29 -29.72
N ARG A 25 -48.53 -11.22 -28.77
CA ARG A 25 -47.18 -11.84 -28.69
C ARG A 25 -45.95 -10.93 -28.97
N MET A 26 -45.29 -10.61 -27.84
CA MET A 26 -43.85 -10.79 -27.59
C MET A 26 -42.84 -9.82 -28.25
N ARG A 27 -42.39 -8.80 -27.49
CA ARG A 27 -40.97 -8.39 -27.26
C ARG A 27 -40.85 -7.00 -26.61
N ALA A 28 -39.92 -6.89 -25.65
CA ALA A 28 -39.18 -5.71 -25.18
C ALA A 28 -39.97 -4.48 -24.66
N TYR A 29 -40.06 -4.35 -23.33
CA TYR A 29 -40.27 -3.05 -22.68
C TYR A 29 -38.91 -2.38 -22.44
N ILE A 30 -38.47 -1.57 -23.42
CA ILE A 30 -37.52 -0.48 -23.17
C ILE A 30 -38.39 0.75 -22.92
N ALA A 31 -38.51 1.17 -21.66
CA ALA A 31 -39.19 2.41 -21.30
C ALA A 31 -38.35 3.62 -21.74
N PRO A 32 -38.88 4.55 -22.55
CA PRO A 32 -38.15 5.74 -22.97
C PRO A 32 -38.31 6.83 -21.91
N VAL A 33 -37.59 6.71 -20.80
CA VAL A 33 -37.41 7.80 -19.81
C VAL A 33 -35.93 8.06 -19.49
N VAL A 34 -35.01 7.20 -19.96
CA VAL A 34 -33.58 7.29 -19.60
C VAL A 34 -32.74 8.06 -20.64
N LEU A 35 -33.29 8.43 -21.80
CA LEU A 35 -32.51 9.14 -22.84
C LEU A 35 -32.49 10.68 -22.77
N CYS A 36 -33.01 11.29 -21.70
CA CYS A 36 -32.87 12.74 -21.46
C CYS A 36 -31.86 13.10 -20.36
N ALA A 37 -31.37 12.15 -19.56
CA ALA A 37 -30.37 12.42 -18.52
C ALA A 37 -28.92 12.42 -19.06
N VAL A 38 -28.68 11.84 -20.25
CA VAL A 38 -27.36 11.81 -20.89
C VAL A 38 -27.10 13.05 -21.77
N ALA A 39 -28.07 13.96 -21.89
CA ALA A 39 -27.96 15.21 -22.66
C ALA A 39 -27.96 16.49 -21.79
N LEU A 40 -27.91 16.37 -20.45
CA LEU A 40 -27.65 17.49 -19.53
C LEU A 40 -26.21 17.54 -19.02
N GLY A 41 -25.32 16.72 -19.61
CA GLY A 41 -23.88 16.99 -19.60
C GLY A 41 -23.59 18.19 -20.50
N GLY A 42 -23.67 19.39 -19.93
CA GLY A 42 -23.35 20.64 -20.61
C GLY A 42 -24.55 21.57 -20.80
N ALA A 43 -25.13 22.06 -19.71
CA ALA A 43 -25.96 23.26 -19.76
C ALA A 43 -25.79 24.04 -18.45
N GLY A 44 -24.96 25.10 -18.49
CA GLY A 44 -24.90 26.06 -17.38
C GLY A 44 -23.61 26.86 -17.17
N PHE A 45 -22.50 26.64 -17.90
CA PHE A 45 -21.33 27.51 -17.80
C PHE A 45 -21.12 28.32 -19.08
N ALA A 46 -22.08 29.20 -19.37
CA ALA A 46 -22.03 30.18 -20.45
C ALA A 46 -21.65 31.59 -19.96
N ASP A 47 -21.09 31.72 -18.75
CA ASP A 47 -20.40 32.93 -18.33
C ASP A 47 -18.97 32.58 -17.90
N ALA A 48 -18.01 33.07 -18.68
CA ALA A 48 -16.75 32.41 -18.95
C ALA A 48 -15.58 33.14 -18.30
N HIS A 49 -15.46 33.12 -16.97
CA HIS A 49 -14.20 33.57 -16.33
C HIS A 49 -13.79 32.78 -15.10
N ALA A 50 -14.68 32.13 -14.36
CA ALA A 50 -14.31 31.35 -13.18
C ALA A 50 -14.77 29.89 -13.32
N ARG A 51 -13.81 28.96 -13.38
CA ARG A 51 -14.04 27.51 -13.62
C ARG A 51 -13.42 26.61 -12.56
N VAL A 52 -12.61 27.20 -11.69
CA VAL A 52 -11.86 26.46 -10.68
C VAL A 52 -12.39 26.86 -9.31
N VAL A 53 -12.78 25.87 -8.53
CA VAL A 53 -13.08 26.03 -7.10
C VAL A 53 -11.77 25.93 -6.33
N VAL A 54 -11.46 26.93 -5.52
CA VAL A 54 -10.38 26.86 -4.53
C VAL A 54 -10.97 26.87 -3.14
N LEU A 55 -10.62 25.84 -2.38
CA LEU A 55 -10.96 25.66 -0.98
C LEU A 55 -9.68 25.81 -0.15
N GLU A 56 -9.76 26.61 0.91
CA GLU A 56 -8.69 26.81 1.89
C GLU A 56 -9.27 26.55 3.28
N GLY A 57 -8.48 25.97 4.16
CA GLY A 57 -8.95 25.54 5.46
C GLY A 57 -7.89 24.82 6.27
N THR A 58 -8.35 23.95 7.16
CA THR A 58 -7.50 23.11 7.98
C THR A 58 -7.86 21.64 7.82
N ARG A 59 -6.85 20.76 7.80
CA ARG A 59 -7.01 19.31 7.91
C ARG A 59 -6.56 18.87 9.29
N GLU A 60 -7.46 18.36 10.09
CA GLU A 60 -7.15 17.69 11.35
C GLU A 60 -6.78 16.23 11.09
N VAL A 61 -5.62 15.80 11.60
CA VAL A 61 -5.17 14.40 11.55
C VAL A 61 -4.28 14.12 12.77
N ALA A 62 -4.59 13.03 13.48
CA ALA A 62 -3.88 12.62 14.70
C ALA A 62 -3.66 13.77 15.71
N GLY A 63 -4.68 14.62 15.90
CA GLY A 63 -4.66 15.76 16.83
C GLY A 63 -3.85 16.98 16.37
N ARG A 64 -3.40 17.02 15.11
CA ARG A 64 -2.72 18.18 14.51
C ARG A 64 -3.66 18.88 13.53
N ASN A 65 -3.59 20.20 13.45
CA ASN A 65 -4.27 21.01 12.45
C ASN A 65 -3.28 21.52 11.40
N LEU A 66 -3.44 21.05 10.16
CA LEU A 66 -2.57 21.36 9.04
C LEU A 66 -3.24 22.41 8.17
N ALA A 67 -2.47 23.38 7.66
CA ALA A 67 -2.99 24.26 6.62
C ALA A 67 -3.32 23.40 5.40
N TRP A 68 -4.52 23.56 4.85
CA TRP A 68 -5.03 22.69 3.80
C TRP A 68 -5.60 23.52 2.65
N ARG A 69 -5.38 23.04 1.42
CA ARG A 69 -5.88 23.67 0.20
C ARG A 69 -6.26 22.63 -0.83
N ARG A 70 -7.45 22.78 -1.42
CA ARG A 70 -7.90 22.00 -2.58
C ARG A 70 -8.26 22.93 -3.72
N CYS A 71 -7.84 22.56 -4.92
CA CYS A 71 -8.22 23.21 -6.17
C CYS A 71 -8.91 22.20 -7.07
N VAL A 72 -10.07 22.54 -7.63
CA VAL A 72 -10.87 21.64 -8.47
C VAL A 72 -11.26 22.38 -9.74
N ASP A 73 -10.77 21.93 -10.89
CA ASP A 73 -11.17 22.42 -12.19
C ASP A 73 -12.42 21.64 -12.66
N LEU A 74 -13.55 22.34 -12.70
CA LEU A 74 -14.84 21.78 -13.07
C LEU A 74 -14.97 21.54 -14.58
N GLY A 75 -14.18 22.24 -15.41
CA GLY A 75 -14.25 22.17 -16.87
C GLY A 75 -13.34 21.10 -17.46
N GLN A 76 -12.17 20.88 -16.86
CA GLN A 76 -11.13 20.00 -17.42
C GLN A 76 -10.95 18.67 -16.68
N GLY A 77 -11.69 18.43 -15.61
CA GLY A 77 -11.57 17.14 -14.91
C GLY A 77 -10.34 17.04 -14.02
N ARG A 78 -9.78 18.16 -13.56
CA ARG A 78 -8.47 18.23 -12.86
C ARG A 78 -8.66 18.63 -11.40
N PHE A 79 -7.77 18.19 -10.53
CA PHE A 79 -7.74 18.71 -9.17
C PHE A 79 -6.35 18.57 -8.56
N ALA A 80 -6.16 19.30 -7.46
CA ALA A 80 -5.01 19.15 -6.59
C ALA A 80 -5.47 19.37 -5.15
N GLU A 81 -4.93 18.61 -4.22
CA GLU A 81 -5.15 18.77 -2.79
C GLU A 81 -3.82 18.64 -2.06
N PHE A 82 -3.55 19.58 -1.16
CA PHE A 82 -2.35 19.58 -0.33
C PHE A 82 -2.68 19.94 1.11
N ALA A 83 -1.93 19.36 2.05
CA ALA A 83 -1.83 19.90 3.39
C ALA A 83 -0.36 20.11 3.79
N GLU A 84 -0.09 21.21 4.48
CA GLU A 84 1.25 21.60 4.88
C GLU A 84 1.52 21.15 6.32
N ASP A 85 2.47 20.21 6.47
CA ASP A 85 3.07 19.82 7.75
C ASP A 85 4.35 19.02 7.47
N ARG A 86 5.32 19.10 8.39
CA ARG A 86 6.61 18.42 8.22
C ARG A 86 6.58 16.91 8.52
N LEU A 87 5.52 16.38 9.15
CA LEU A 87 5.40 14.97 9.54
C LEU A 87 4.19 14.27 8.92
N GLN A 88 3.15 15.02 8.54
CA GLN A 88 1.87 14.52 8.05
C GLN A 88 1.30 15.36 6.89
N GLY A 89 2.18 16.10 6.21
CA GLY A 89 1.84 16.92 5.04
C GLY A 89 1.56 16.05 3.81
N GLY A 90 1.93 16.57 2.63
CA GLY A 90 1.78 15.87 1.37
C GLY A 90 0.50 16.25 0.63
N GLY A 91 0.20 15.50 -0.42
CA GLY A 91 -0.92 15.81 -1.29
C GLY A 91 -1.06 14.91 -2.50
N VAL A 92 -2.07 15.23 -3.30
CA VAL A 92 -2.40 14.50 -4.52
C VAL A 92 -2.70 15.49 -5.63
N THR A 93 -2.27 15.16 -6.84
CA THR A 93 -2.55 15.94 -8.05
C THR A 93 -3.11 15.04 -9.13
N TRP A 94 -4.01 15.60 -9.94
CA TRP A 94 -4.68 14.92 -11.04
C TRP A 94 -4.84 15.88 -12.21
N SER A 95 -4.19 15.57 -13.34
CA SER A 95 -4.20 16.39 -14.56
C SER A 95 -5.37 16.12 -15.49
N GLY A 96 -6.28 15.20 -15.12
CA GLY A 96 -7.32 14.67 -16.00
C GLY A 96 -6.91 13.38 -16.72
N SER A 97 -5.60 13.08 -16.76
CA SER A 97 -5.05 11.86 -17.38
C SER A 97 -3.92 11.22 -16.58
N GLU A 98 -3.19 11.99 -15.79
CA GLU A 98 -2.06 11.54 -14.98
C GLU A 98 -2.25 12.01 -13.54
N GLY A 99 -1.81 11.17 -12.59
CA GLY A 99 -1.93 11.44 -11.17
C GLY A 99 -0.61 11.25 -10.46
N TRP A 100 -0.39 12.03 -9.40
CA TRP A 100 0.80 11.95 -8.58
C TRP A 100 0.46 12.14 -7.12
N GLU A 101 1.14 11.39 -6.27
CA GLU A 101 1.14 11.54 -4.83
C GLU A 101 2.41 12.25 -4.39
N VAL A 102 2.28 13.06 -3.34
CA VAL A 102 3.38 13.71 -2.64
C VAL A 102 3.32 13.25 -1.19
N ASP A 103 4.36 12.55 -0.75
CA ASP A 103 4.43 12.04 0.61
C ASP A 103 4.75 13.15 1.64
N GLU A 104 4.74 12.83 2.93
CA GLU A 104 5.04 13.79 4.01
C GLU A 104 6.46 14.36 3.98
N SER A 105 7.38 13.73 3.27
CA SER A 105 8.77 14.18 3.11
C SER A 105 8.96 15.08 1.89
N GLY A 106 7.94 15.16 1.02
CA GLY A 106 7.96 15.87 -0.25
C GLY A 106 8.58 15.06 -1.41
N GLY A 107 8.67 13.75 -1.25
CA GLY A 107 8.91 12.81 -2.35
C GLY A 107 7.68 12.74 -3.26
N VAL A 108 7.88 12.29 -4.50
CA VAL A 108 6.81 12.27 -5.51
C VAL A 108 6.90 10.99 -6.33
N HIS A 109 5.80 10.26 -6.42
CA HIS A 109 5.63 9.11 -7.30
C HIS A 109 4.30 9.18 -8.06
N PRO A 110 4.19 8.53 -9.23
CA PRO A 110 2.97 8.55 -10.03
C PRO A 110 1.92 7.58 -9.49
N LEU A 111 0.65 7.98 -9.49
CA LEU A 111 -0.50 7.11 -9.21
C LEU A 111 -1.01 6.48 -10.52
N ASN A 112 -0.19 5.65 -11.15
CA ASN A 112 -0.37 5.16 -12.53
C ASN A 112 -1.00 3.77 -12.65
N ALA A 113 -1.25 3.04 -11.55
CA ALA A 113 -2.02 1.80 -11.62
C ALA A 113 -3.48 2.07 -12.02
N ASP A 114 -4.13 1.12 -12.71
CA ASP A 114 -5.53 1.28 -13.16
C ASP A 114 -6.46 1.62 -11.99
N PHE A 115 -6.31 0.93 -10.85
CA PHE A 115 -7.13 1.18 -9.67
C PHE A 115 -6.97 2.62 -9.15
N ALA A 116 -5.73 3.10 -9.01
CA ALA A 116 -5.43 4.46 -8.54
C ALA A 116 -6.01 5.51 -9.50
N GLN A 117 -5.83 5.31 -10.80
CA GLN A 117 -6.36 6.16 -11.87
C GLN A 117 -7.90 6.23 -11.85
N ARG A 118 -8.57 5.10 -11.64
CA ARG A 118 -10.04 5.05 -11.50
C ARG A 118 -10.50 5.76 -10.24
N ARG A 119 -9.78 5.61 -9.12
CA ARG A 119 -10.05 6.33 -7.86
C ARG A 119 -9.95 7.84 -8.04
N LEU A 120 -8.89 8.34 -8.68
CA LEU A 120 -8.70 9.79 -8.93
C LEU A 120 -9.84 10.37 -9.79
N ARG A 121 -10.31 9.64 -10.81
CA ARG A 121 -11.49 10.05 -11.60
C ARG A 121 -12.76 10.13 -10.75
N SER A 122 -12.98 9.19 -9.83
CA SER A 122 -14.11 9.22 -8.92
C SER A 122 -14.01 10.33 -7.87
N LEU A 123 -12.81 10.62 -7.36
CA LEU A 123 -12.58 11.76 -6.48
C LEU A 123 -12.89 13.09 -7.16
N HIS A 124 -12.42 13.28 -8.40
CA HIS A 124 -12.81 14.46 -9.19
C HIS A 124 -14.33 14.58 -9.31
N TRP A 125 -15.03 13.47 -9.61
CA TRP A 125 -16.49 13.48 -9.70
C TRP A 125 -17.12 13.95 -8.38
N VAL A 126 -16.68 13.43 -7.24
CA VAL A 126 -17.17 13.85 -5.92
C VAL A 126 -16.95 15.35 -5.71
N PHE A 127 -15.75 15.85 -6.01
CA PHE A 127 -15.40 17.26 -5.82
C PHE A 127 -16.18 18.19 -6.75
N ALA A 128 -16.50 17.75 -7.97
CA ALA A 128 -17.18 18.56 -8.97
C ALA A 128 -18.71 18.58 -8.85
N HIS A 129 -19.32 17.63 -8.13
CA HIS A 129 -20.77 17.43 -8.11
C HIS A 129 -21.41 17.69 -6.73
N GLY A 130 -20.80 18.53 -5.89
CA GLY A 130 -21.32 18.83 -4.55
C GLY A 130 -22.77 19.31 -4.51
N ALA A 131 -23.27 20.01 -5.54
CA ALA A 131 -24.68 20.41 -5.65
C ALA A 131 -25.64 19.22 -5.87
N LEU A 132 -25.22 18.18 -6.60
CA LEU A 132 -26.01 16.95 -6.75
C LEU A 132 -25.98 16.16 -5.43
N ILE A 133 -24.82 16.10 -4.80
CA ILE A 133 -24.60 15.40 -3.53
C ILE A 133 -25.46 16.04 -2.42
N SER A 134 -25.51 17.38 -2.34
CA SER A 134 -26.17 18.13 -1.27
C SER A 134 -27.69 18.24 -1.37
N LYS A 135 -28.29 18.08 -2.55
CA LYS A 135 -29.75 18.24 -2.75
C LYS A 135 -30.54 17.24 -1.90
N ARG A 136 -31.44 17.76 -1.05
CA ARG A 136 -32.56 16.99 -0.49
C ARG A 136 -33.70 17.01 -1.50
N HIS A 137 -33.98 15.89 -2.16
CA HIS A 137 -35.22 15.75 -2.91
C HIS A 137 -36.33 15.41 -1.93
N GLY A 138 -37.20 16.38 -1.66
CA GLY A 138 -38.37 16.18 -0.82
C GLY A 138 -39.29 15.12 -1.43
N THR A 139 -39.62 14.12 -0.61
CA THR A 139 -40.50 12.95 -0.84
C THR A 139 -39.81 11.70 -1.40
N ALA A 140 -39.89 10.60 -0.63
CA ALA A 140 -39.47 9.22 -0.91
C ALA A 140 -38.00 8.94 -1.33
N ASP A 141 -37.23 9.94 -1.74
CA ASP A 141 -35.86 9.84 -2.28
C ASP A 141 -34.75 10.14 -1.25
N ASP A 142 -34.88 9.62 -0.02
CA ASP A 142 -33.76 9.50 0.94
C ASP A 142 -32.94 8.21 0.72
N GLU A 143 -33.31 7.40 -0.29
CA GLU A 143 -32.63 6.16 -0.64
C GLU A 143 -31.21 6.43 -1.18
N PRO A 144 -30.21 5.63 -0.76
CA PRO A 144 -28.87 5.69 -1.33
C PRO A 144 -28.89 5.51 -2.85
N PHE A 145 -28.09 6.28 -3.57
CA PHE A 145 -27.88 6.09 -5.01
C PHE A 145 -26.41 5.79 -5.31
N THR A 146 -26.17 5.07 -6.40
CA THR A 146 -24.81 4.82 -6.91
C THR A 146 -24.65 5.47 -8.27
N GLN A 147 -23.64 6.34 -8.39
CA GLN A 147 -23.21 6.89 -9.66
C GLN A 147 -22.11 6.03 -10.26
N GLU A 148 -22.34 5.54 -11.48
CA GLU A 148 -21.29 4.99 -12.32
C GLU A 148 -20.45 6.12 -12.92
N VAL A 149 -19.22 6.28 -12.43
CA VAL A 149 -18.28 7.29 -12.96
C VAL A 149 -17.61 6.73 -14.21
N ALA A 150 -17.62 7.50 -15.29
CA ALA A 150 -17.02 7.08 -16.55
C ALA A 150 -15.53 6.74 -16.36
N ARG A 151 -15.16 5.47 -16.60
CA ARG A 151 -13.81 4.93 -16.35
C ARG A 151 -13.32 5.13 -14.90
N GLY A 152 -14.22 5.35 -13.95
CA GLY A 152 -13.92 5.50 -12.54
C GLY A 152 -14.31 4.25 -11.74
N LEU A 153 -14.30 4.41 -10.42
CA LEU A 153 -14.96 3.54 -9.46
C LEU A 153 -16.40 4.04 -9.19
N PRO A 154 -17.37 3.16 -8.93
CA PRO A 154 -18.71 3.56 -8.53
C PRO A 154 -18.66 4.42 -7.26
N VAL A 155 -19.47 5.47 -7.23
CA VAL A 155 -19.61 6.38 -6.08
C VAL A 155 -21.01 6.20 -5.50
N THR A 156 -21.10 5.67 -4.29
CA THR A 156 -22.38 5.56 -3.57
C THR A 156 -22.57 6.77 -2.68
N VAL A 157 -23.74 7.37 -2.74
CA VAL A 157 -24.12 8.53 -1.93
C VAL A 157 -25.35 8.16 -1.11
N SER A 158 -25.25 8.27 0.21
CA SER A 158 -26.36 8.10 1.15
C SER A 158 -26.49 9.33 2.03
N ARG A 159 -27.72 9.71 2.37
CA ARG A 159 -27.98 10.92 3.16
C ARG A 159 -28.45 10.53 4.55
N GLY A 160 -27.84 11.13 5.57
CA GLY A 160 -28.16 10.84 6.96
C GLY A 160 -28.25 12.11 7.81
N ALA A 161 -28.69 11.95 9.06
CA ALA A 161 -28.82 13.07 10.00
C ALA A 161 -27.49 13.79 10.29
N ALA A 162 -26.36 13.06 10.23
CA ALA A 162 -25.02 13.57 10.48
C ALA A 162 -24.36 14.24 9.25
N GLY A 163 -24.97 14.15 8.07
CA GLY A 163 -24.38 14.64 6.81
C GLY A 163 -24.66 13.70 5.63
N THR A 164 -24.09 14.03 4.48
CA THR A 164 -24.13 13.18 3.29
C THR A 164 -22.91 12.27 3.28
N GLN A 165 -23.14 10.95 3.34
CA GLN A 165 -22.09 9.97 3.18
C GLN A 165 -21.81 9.73 1.70
N VAL A 166 -20.53 9.71 1.35
CA VAL A 166 -20.04 9.35 0.02
C VAL A 166 -19.09 8.18 0.21
N THR A 167 -19.26 7.12 -0.56
CA THR A 167 -18.42 5.92 -0.49
C THR A 167 -17.88 5.58 -1.87
N ILE A 168 -16.57 5.38 -1.96
CA ILE A 168 -15.88 4.84 -3.13
C ILE A 168 -15.30 3.48 -2.75
N ALA A 169 -15.33 2.52 -3.66
CA ALA A 169 -14.62 1.25 -3.45
C ALA A 169 -13.12 1.53 -3.23
N GLY A 170 -12.53 1.00 -2.16
CA GLY A 170 -11.09 1.05 -1.95
C GLY A 170 -10.45 -0.31 -2.21
N ASP A 171 -9.12 -0.31 -2.33
CA ASP A 171 -8.36 -1.53 -2.59
C ASP A 171 -8.47 -2.53 -1.42
N LEU A 172 -8.20 -2.05 -0.21
CA LEU A 172 -8.29 -2.83 1.02
C LEU A 172 -9.71 -2.79 1.61
N ALA A 173 -10.28 -1.60 1.72
CA ALA A 173 -11.61 -1.35 2.27
C ALA A 173 -12.25 -0.14 1.60
N PRO A 174 -13.59 -0.07 1.50
CA PRO A 174 -14.28 1.11 0.98
C PRO A 174 -13.89 2.38 1.74
N GLU A 175 -13.62 3.45 0.99
CA GLU A 175 -13.35 4.77 1.55
C GLU A 175 -14.67 5.52 1.68
N THR A 176 -14.98 6.00 2.89
CA THR A 176 -16.23 6.71 3.17
C THR A 176 -15.95 8.07 3.79
N TRP A 177 -16.55 9.10 3.19
CA TRP A 177 -16.57 10.47 3.67
C TRP A 177 -17.95 10.80 4.22
N THR A 178 -18.02 11.57 5.30
CA THR A 178 -19.21 12.30 5.71
C THR A 178 -19.02 13.77 5.39
N LEU A 179 -19.80 14.27 4.42
CA LEU A 179 -19.76 15.65 3.93
C LEU A 179 -20.93 16.43 4.52
N SER A 180 -20.65 17.63 5.05
CA SER A 180 -21.66 18.46 5.70
C SER A 180 -21.40 19.96 5.49
N ASP A 181 -22.36 20.79 5.90
CA ASP A 181 -22.32 22.26 5.73
C ASP A 181 -22.05 22.66 4.26
N PHE A 182 -22.89 22.16 3.35
CA PHE A 182 -22.78 22.53 1.94
C PHE A 182 -23.18 23.99 1.72
N ARG A 183 -22.32 24.74 1.04
CA ARG A 183 -22.58 26.14 0.69
C ARG A 183 -22.39 26.35 -0.81
N GLU A 184 -23.26 27.16 -1.39
CA GLU A 184 -23.17 27.54 -2.80
C GLU A 184 -22.12 28.64 -2.99
N VAL A 185 -21.14 28.40 -3.85
CA VAL A 185 -20.02 29.32 -4.13
C VAL A 185 -20.14 30.00 -5.49
N ALA A 186 -20.98 29.44 -6.36
CA ALA A 186 -21.46 30.01 -7.62
C ALA A 186 -22.76 29.29 -8.01
N PRO A 187 -23.59 29.85 -8.90
CA PRO A 187 -24.82 29.21 -9.36
C PRO A 187 -24.60 27.75 -9.78
N GLY A 188 -25.23 26.81 -9.05
CA GLY A 188 -25.13 25.37 -9.33
C GLY A 188 -23.85 24.69 -8.84
N VAL A 189 -22.96 25.41 -8.14
CA VAL A 189 -21.72 24.89 -7.54
C VAL A 189 -21.82 24.99 -6.02
N ALA A 190 -22.02 23.84 -5.38
CA ALA A 190 -22.00 23.73 -3.92
C ALA A 190 -20.80 22.90 -3.46
N VAL A 191 -20.21 23.28 -2.34
CA VAL A 191 -19.04 22.61 -1.74
C VAL A 191 -19.30 22.36 -0.25
N PRO A 192 -18.85 21.22 0.32
CA PRO A 192 -18.94 20.99 1.76
C PRO A 192 -17.93 21.86 2.51
N PHE A 193 -18.32 22.39 3.67
CA PHE A 193 -17.41 23.09 4.58
C PHE A 193 -16.84 22.19 5.69
N SER A 194 -17.33 20.96 5.78
CA SER A 194 -16.83 19.95 6.70
C SER A 194 -16.81 18.58 6.02
N GLU A 195 -15.64 17.94 6.00
CA GLU A 195 -15.43 16.60 5.44
C GLU A 195 -14.78 15.70 6.48
N VAL A 196 -15.41 14.59 6.82
CA VAL A 196 -14.87 13.61 7.77
C VAL A 196 -14.59 12.31 7.03
N THR A 197 -13.34 11.86 7.01
CA THR A 197 -12.91 10.60 6.38
C THR A 197 -12.40 9.64 7.44
N GLY A 198 -12.94 8.42 7.50
CA GLY A 198 -12.59 7.43 8.53
C GLY A 198 -13.11 7.81 9.93
N ALA A 199 -13.70 6.85 10.65
CA ALA A 199 -14.12 7.05 12.03
C ALA A 199 -13.05 6.52 13.00
N GLY A 200 -12.75 7.24 14.10
CA GLY A 200 -11.85 6.79 15.17
C GLY A 200 -10.40 7.29 15.05
N GLU A 201 -9.46 6.59 15.68
CA GLU A 201 -8.02 6.90 15.69
C GLU A 201 -7.43 6.75 14.28
N GLY A 202 -7.21 7.87 13.59
CA GLY A 202 -6.74 7.93 12.19
C GLY A 202 -7.74 8.57 11.22
N GLY A 203 -8.92 8.97 11.70
CA GLY A 203 -9.85 9.80 10.94
C GLY A 203 -9.23 11.16 10.59
N ARG A 204 -9.63 11.70 9.44
CA ARG A 204 -9.23 13.02 8.96
C ARG A 204 -10.44 13.92 8.92
N VAL A 205 -10.33 15.14 9.46
CA VAL A 205 -11.40 16.14 9.40
C VAL A 205 -10.90 17.34 8.63
N VAL A 206 -11.53 17.68 7.52
CA VAL A 206 -11.28 18.92 6.80
C VAL A 206 -12.32 19.95 7.19
N HIS A 207 -11.86 21.11 7.64
CA HIS A 207 -12.68 22.29 7.89
C HIS A 207 -12.33 23.36 6.87
N VAL A 208 -13.25 23.67 5.96
CA VAL A 208 -13.07 24.73 4.97
C VAL A 208 -13.38 26.07 5.63
N SER A 209 -12.45 27.01 5.56
CA SER A 209 -12.64 28.37 6.07
C SER A 209 -12.94 29.37 4.94
N LYS A 210 -12.48 29.07 3.73
CA LYS A 210 -12.67 29.91 2.55
C LYS A 210 -12.90 29.05 1.31
N ALA A 211 -13.88 29.45 0.52
CA ALA A 211 -14.19 28.86 -0.77
C ALA A 211 -14.41 29.98 -1.79
N GLN A 212 -13.78 29.87 -2.95
CA GLN A 212 -13.88 30.88 -4.00
C GLN A 212 -13.78 30.26 -5.38
N MET A 213 -14.47 30.86 -6.34
CA MET A 213 -14.31 30.57 -7.76
C MET A 213 -13.22 31.47 -8.34
N ILE A 214 -12.25 30.88 -9.05
CA ILE A 214 -11.17 31.61 -9.73
C ILE A 214 -11.10 31.23 -11.22
N PRO A 215 -10.47 32.07 -12.05
CA PRO A 215 -10.11 31.71 -13.42
C PRO A 215 -9.14 30.52 -13.50
N GLU A 216 -9.20 29.80 -14.62
CA GLU A 216 -8.36 28.62 -14.89
C GLU A 216 -6.86 28.94 -14.83
N SER A 217 -6.46 30.13 -15.29
CA SER A 217 -5.05 30.55 -15.38
C SER A 217 -4.37 30.86 -14.04
N SER A 218 -5.05 30.71 -12.89
CA SER A 218 -4.62 31.30 -11.61
C SER A 218 -3.84 30.37 -10.65
N GLY A 219 -3.13 29.35 -11.16
CA GLY A 219 -2.06 28.69 -10.39
C GLY A 219 -2.42 27.42 -9.61
N CYS A 220 -3.31 26.58 -10.14
CA CYS A 220 -3.55 25.23 -9.61
C CYS A 220 -2.51 24.25 -10.17
N ILE A 221 -1.60 23.76 -9.33
CA ILE A 221 -0.60 22.75 -9.71
C ILE A 221 -1.29 21.39 -9.79
N THR A 222 -1.83 21.07 -10.96
CA THR A 222 -2.51 19.79 -11.26
C THR A 222 -1.65 18.85 -12.10
N THR A 223 -0.38 19.22 -12.29
CA THR A 223 0.64 18.44 -13.00
C THR A 223 1.65 17.89 -12.00
N ARG A 224 2.58 17.05 -12.46
CA ARG A 224 3.65 16.45 -11.64
C ARG A 224 4.31 17.49 -10.72
N PRO A 225 4.19 17.34 -9.39
CA PRO A 225 4.91 18.17 -8.44
C PRO A 225 6.43 17.98 -8.55
N ILE A 226 7.18 19.01 -8.18
CA ILE A 226 8.65 18.95 -8.12
C ILE A 226 9.04 18.34 -6.78
N PRO A 227 9.76 17.21 -6.74
CA PRO A 227 10.25 16.64 -5.48
C PRO A 227 11.18 17.61 -4.76
N VAL A 228 11.13 17.61 -3.42
CA VAL A 228 12.03 18.38 -2.55
C VAL A 228 12.94 17.47 -1.74
N ASN A 229 13.99 18.05 -1.13
CA ASN A 229 14.98 17.33 -0.34
C ASN A 229 15.66 16.19 -1.13
N PRO A 230 16.38 16.48 -2.23
CA PRO A 230 17.11 15.46 -2.98
C PRO A 230 18.21 14.83 -2.12
N VAL A 231 18.67 13.64 -2.51
CA VAL A 231 19.85 13.02 -1.89
C VAL A 231 21.07 13.90 -2.13
N ILE A 232 21.80 14.21 -1.06
CA ILE A 232 23.06 14.94 -1.09
C ILE A 232 24.19 13.91 -1.07
N PHE A 233 25.09 13.98 -2.05
CA PHE A 233 26.28 13.15 -2.07
C PHE A 233 27.49 13.91 -1.52
N SER A 234 28.39 13.20 -0.84
CA SER A 234 29.68 13.75 -0.40
C SER A 234 30.47 14.38 -1.56
N GLU A 235 31.32 15.35 -1.23
CA GLU A 235 32.11 16.08 -2.23
C GLU A 235 32.90 15.14 -3.15
N GLY A 236 32.78 15.35 -4.47
CA GLY A 236 33.43 14.53 -5.49
C GLY A 236 32.78 13.15 -5.73
N LYS A 237 31.67 12.82 -5.07
CA LYS A 237 30.91 11.58 -5.29
C LYS A 237 29.67 11.84 -6.13
N ALA A 238 29.44 10.97 -7.12
CA ALA A 238 28.24 10.98 -7.96
C ALA A 238 27.18 9.95 -7.51
N ARG A 239 27.55 9.07 -6.58
CA ARG A 239 26.73 7.99 -6.03
C ARG A 239 27.30 7.51 -4.70
N ALA A 240 26.49 6.85 -3.89
CA ALA A 240 26.93 6.10 -2.72
C ALA A 240 26.85 4.60 -2.97
N GLU A 241 27.77 3.86 -2.35
CA GLU A 241 27.88 2.41 -2.50
C GLU A 241 28.19 1.81 -1.14
N VAL A 242 27.34 0.91 -0.65
CA VAL A 242 27.47 0.27 0.66
C VAL A 242 27.29 -1.24 0.56
N GLY A 243 27.93 -1.98 1.46
CA GLY A 243 27.70 -3.42 1.59
C GLY A 243 26.32 -3.73 2.18
N ILE A 244 25.74 -4.84 1.75
CA ILE A 244 24.50 -5.39 2.29
C ILE A 244 24.84 -6.51 3.27
N GLU A 245 24.32 -6.41 4.49
CA GLU A 245 24.16 -7.55 5.39
C GLU A 245 22.88 -8.29 4.97
N PHE A 246 22.96 -9.60 4.75
CA PHE A 246 21.83 -10.40 4.24
C PHE A 246 21.47 -11.49 5.25
N ASP A 247 20.33 -11.31 5.91
CA ASP A 247 19.78 -12.24 6.90
C ASP A 247 18.44 -12.86 6.45
N GLY A 248 18.21 -12.89 5.14
CA GLY A 248 16.90 -13.07 4.53
C GLY A 248 16.24 -11.75 4.16
N ARG A 249 16.69 -10.63 4.74
CA ARG A 249 16.31 -9.26 4.33
C ARG A 249 17.55 -8.50 3.87
N VAL A 250 17.34 -7.41 3.14
CA VAL A 250 18.40 -6.47 2.76
C VAL A 250 18.62 -5.51 3.92
N VAL A 251 19.77 -5.62 4.60
CA VAL A 251 20.13 -4.75 5.73
C VAL A 251 21.33 -3.89 5.36
N VAL A 252 21.23 -2.59 5.61
CA VAL A 252 22.33 -1.61 5.47
C VAL A 252 22.56 -0.88 6.77
N ARG A 253 23.78 -0.37 6.95
CA ARG A 253 24.10 0.49 8.09
C ARG A 253 23.91 1.95 7.72
N ALA A 254 23.14 2.67 8.54
CA ALA A 254 22.88 4.09 8.37
C ALA A 254 23.04 4.84 9.71
N SER A 255 23.49 6.09 9.65
CA SER A 255 23.56 6.98 10.81
C SER A 255 22.34 7.90 10.84
N ILE A 256 21.76 8.09 12.03
CA ILE A 256 20.65 9.00 12.28
C ILE A 256 21.21 10.21 13.05
N ASN A 257 21.09 11.41 12.50
CA ASN A 257 21.60 12.64 13.12
C ASN A 257 23.07 12.54 13.58
N GLY A 258 23.93 11.93 12.74
CA GLY A 258 25.35 11.74 13.07
C GLY A 258 25.65 10.68 14.14
N SER A 259 24.68 9.83 14.51
CA SER A 259 24.91 8.70 15.40
C SER A 259 25.94 7.71 14.85
N ARG A 260 26.35 6.73 15.67
CA ARG A 260 27.00 5.52 15.13
C ARG A 260 26.09 4.88 14.06
N PRO A 261 26.64 4.21 13.03
CA PRO A 261 25.82 3.47 12.07
C PRO A 261 25.05 2.34 12.75
N LEU A 262 23.75 2.29 12.52
CA LEU A 262 22.82 1.29 13.01
C LEU A 262 22.25 0.47 11.84
N PRO A 263 21.88 -0.80 12.03
CA PRO A 263 21.34 -1.63 10.96
C PRO A 263 19.87 -1.32 10.68
N PHE A 264 19.55 -1.08 9.42
CA PHE A 264 18.19 -0.84 8.93
C PHE A 264 17.85 -1.83 7.83
N ILE A 265 16.61 -2.33 7.84
CA ILE A 265 16.06 -3.04 6.69
C ILE A 265 15.78 -2.02 5.59
N VAL A 266 16.13 -2.34 4.35
CA VAL A 266 15.74 -1.56 3.18
C VAL A 266 14.47 -2.20 2.61
N ASP A 267 13.36 -1.48 2.67
CA ASP A 267 12.03 -2.04 2.42
C ASP A 267 11.24 -1.20 1.41
N THR A 268 11.02 -1.72 0.21
CA THR A 268 10.18 -1.08 -0.81
C THR A 268 8.69 -1.10 -0.47
N GLY A 269 8.24 -1.96 0.45
CA GLY A 269 6.85 -2.10 0.87
C GLY A 269 6.46 -1.27 2.10
N GLY A 270 7.36 -0.44 2.63
CA GLY A 270 7.14 0.34 3.85
C GLY A 270 7.67 1.77 3.78
N HIS A 271 7.29 2.58 4.77
CA HIS A 271 7.86 3.92 5.00
C HIS A 271 9.07 3.81 5.94
N ASN A 272 9.77 4.92 6.14
CA ASN A 272 10.76 5.05 7.19
C ASN A 272 10.15 4.75 8.57
N ILE A 273 10.66 3.72 9.23
CA ILE A 273 10.26 3.30 10.57
C ILE A 273 11.48 3.29 11.49
N LEU A 274 11.32 3.75 12.72
CA LEU A 274 12.32 3.64 13.77
C LEU A 274 11.71 2.92 14.98
N SER A 275 12.47 2.04 15.63
CA SER A 275 12.04 1.48 16.90
C SER A 275 11.96 2.58 17.97
N SER A 276 10.94 2.53 18.82
CA SER A 276 10.79 3.46 19.93
C SER A 276 12.00 3.46 20.88
N THR A 277 12.65 2.32 21.07
CA THR A 277 13.89 2.20 21.86
C THR A 277 15.05 2.96 21.22
N VAL A 278 15.24 2.86 19.90
CA VAL A 278 16.29 3.61 19.21
C VAL A 278 15.98 5.11 19.22
N ALA A 279 14.74 5.50 18.91
CA ALA A 279 14.31 6.90 18.95
C ALA A 279 14.60 7.55 20.32
N ALA A 280 14.27 6.84 21.41
CA ALA A 280 14.55 7.29 22.78
C ALA A 280 16.06 7.40 23.06
N SER A 281 16.87 6.42 22.64
CA SER A 281 18.32 6.45 22.86
C SER A 281 19.04 7.56 22.08
N LEU A 282 18.45 8.00 20.96
CA LEU A 282 18.92 9.13 20.15
C LEU A 282 18.33 10.47 20.62
N GLY A 283 17.44 10.48 21.61
CA GLY A 283 16.80 11.70 22.12
C GLY A 283 15.87 12.39 21.13
N LEU A 284 15.26 11.63 20.19
CA LEU A 284 14.33 12.21 19.22
C LEU A 284 13.06 12.70 19.90
N THR A 285 12.55 13.85 19.44
CA THR A 285 11.26 14.37 19.88
C THR A 285 10.15 13.63 19.15
N LEU A 286 9.29 12.95 19.92
CA LEU A 286 8.14 12.24 19.39
C LEU A 286 6.92 13.15 19.37
N GLU A 287 6.20 13.15 18.26
CA GLU A 287 5.03 13.98 18.02
C GLU A 287 3.84 13.14 17.55
N GLY A 288 2.67 13.49 18.08
CA GLY A 288 1.43 12.79 17.77
C GLY A 288 1.35 11.39 18.38
N ARG A 289 0.13 10.86 18.35
CA ARG A 289 -0.18 9.47 18.69
C ARG A 289 -1.20 8.99 17.68
N GLU A 290 -0.85 7.95 16.96
CA GLU A 290 -1.66 7.38 15.91
C GLU A 290 -1.63 5.85 15.98
N SER A 291 -2.45 5.22 15.16
CA SER A 291 -2.59 3.77 15.10
C SER A 291 -2.21 3.33 13.68
N THR A 292 -1.19 2.50 13.53
CA THR A 292 -0.68 2.01 12.24
C THR A 292 -0.94 0.51 12.10
N GLY A 293 -1.27 0.04 10.88
CA GLY A 293 -1.45 -1.37 10.57
C GLY A 293 -0.38 -1.89 9.60
N GLY A 294 -0.41 -3.19 9.34
CA GLY A 294 0.44 -3.84 8.33
C GLY A 294 -0.06 -5.24 8.00
N ALA A 295 0.84 -6.15 7.62
CA ALA A 295 0.51 -7.58 7.58
C ALA A 295 0.28 -8.12 9.00
N GLY A 296 -0.82 -8.88 9.18
CA GLY A 296 -1.37 -9.23 10.49
C GLY A 296 -2.47 -8.24 10.89
N GLY A 297 -3.63 -8.72 11.34
CA GLY A 297 -4.83 -7.90 11.49
C GLY A 297 -4.80 -6.86 12.62
N ALA A 298 -3.72 -6.79 13.42
CA ALA A 298 -3.63 -5.86 14.54
C ALA A 298 -3.15 -4.47 14.10
N ARG A 299 -3.58 -3.45 14.85
CA ARG A 299 -3.01 -2.10 14.76
C ARG A 299 -2.08 -1.86 15.94
N ILE A 300 -1.00 -1.14 15.69
CA ILE A 300 0.04 -0.79 16.66
C ILE A 300 0.02 0.72 16.88
N GLU A 301 0.12 1.12 18.14
CA GLU A 301 0.31 2.51 18.50
C GLU A 301 1.67 3.02 18.00
N SER A 302 1.65 4.18 17.36
CA SER A 302 2.82 4.82 16.80
C SER A 302 2.81 6.32 17.07
N SER A 303 4.00 6.91 17.02
CA SER A 303 4.23 8.36 16.99
C SER A 303 5.07 8.70 15.77
N ARG A 304 5.34 9.98 15.54
CA ARG A 304 6.24 10.43 14.48
C ARG A 304 7.44 11.17 15.04
N ALA A 305 8.55 11.14 14.32
CA ALA A 305 9.72 11.95 14.60
C ALA A 305 10.28 12.54 13.30
N MET A 306 10.77 13.78 13.37
CA MET A 306 11.57 14.35 12.31
C MET A 306 13.03 14.02 12.58
N VAL A 307 13.69 13.44 11.59
CA VAL A 307 15.13 13.16 11.60
C VAL A 307 15.82 14.17 10.70
N ASP A 308 16.79 14.91 11.24
CA ASP A 308 17.50 15.95 10.50
C ASP A 308 18.31 15.36 9.35
N SER A 309 18.95 14.20 9.59
CA SER A 309 19.72 13.50 8.57
C SER A 309 19.75 11.98 8.75
N VAL A 310 19.69 11.29 7.62
CA VAL A 310 20.00 9.86 7.47
C VAL A 310 21.21 9.75 6.53
N ASP A 311 22.34 9.26 7.03
CA ASP A 311 23.55 9.05 6.24
C ASP A 311 23.71 7.55 5.92
N ILE A 312 23.82 7.22 4.64
CA ILE A 312 24.04 5.86 4.12
C ILE A 312 25.29 5.88 3.24
N GLY A 313 26.45 5.58 3.83
CA GLY A 313 27.73 5.77 3.15
C GLY A 313 27.93 7.24 2.76
N GLU A 314 28.07 7.49 1.46
CA GLU A 314 28.28 8.84 0.91
C GLU A 314 26.98 9.58 0.54
N ALA A 315 25.81 9.00 0.84
CA ALA A 315 24.51 9.58 0.56
C ALA A 315 23.87 10.09 1.86
N ARG A 316 23.39 11.34 1.83
CA ARG A 316 22.68 12.00 2.92
C ARG A 316 21.27 12.36 2.48
N LEU A 317 20.29 11.89 3.23
CA LEU A 317 18.90 12.33 3.14
C LEU A 317 18.64 13.30 4.30
N VAL A 318 17.98 14.42 4.03
CA VAL A 318 17.71 15.46 5.04
C VAL A 318 16.23 15.61 5.29
N ASN A 319 15.85 16.05 6.49
CA ASN A 319 14.46 16.30 6.88
C ASN A 319 13.55 15.10 6.62
N GLN A 320 13.92 13.95 7.20
CA GLN A 320 13.24 12.69 6.98
C GLN A 320 12.20 12.44 8.08
N PRO A 321 10.90 12.35 7.75
CA PRO A 321 9.91 11.88 8.69
C PRO A 321 10.08 10.38 8.91
N PHE A 322 9.92 9.97 10.17
CA PHE A 322 9.90 8.57 10.59
C PHE A 322 8.63 8.29 11.37
N LEU A 323 8.01 7.15 11.08
CA LEU A 323 7.09 6.52 11.99
C LEU A 323 7.90 5.85 13.12
N VAL A 324 7.47 6.02 14.36
CA VAL A 324 8.12 5.47 15.54
C VAL A 324 7.15 4.52 16.24
N LEU A 325 7.51 3.24 16.32
CA LEU A 325 6.68 2.22 16.95
C LEU A 325 7.52 1.20 17.74
N PRO A 326 6.92 0.49 18.72
CA PRO A 326 7.57 -0.63 19.37
C PRO A 326 7.73 -1.79 18.38
N LEU A 327 8.97 -2.11 18.02
CA LEU A 327 9.27 -3.30 17.23
C LEU A 327 9.48 -4.49 18.17
N PRO A 328 8.74 -5.60 17.99
CA PRO A 328 8.87 -6.76 18.87
C PRO A 328 10.22 -7.45 18.64
N TYR A 329 10.71 -8.16 19.66
CA TYR A 329 12.01 -8.84 19.60
C TYR A 329 12.23 -9.68 18.32
N PRO A 330 11.29 -10.53 17.86
CA PRO A 330 11.50 -11.31 16.62
C PRO A 330 11.65 -10.47 15.35
N ALA A 331 11.20 -9.21 15.33
CA ALA A 331 11.39 -8.33 14.18
C ALA A 331 12.81 -7.74 14.14
N ILE A 332 13.43 -7.55 15.31
CA ILE A 332 14.73 -6.84 15.45
C ILE A 332 15.92 -7.76 15.73
N GLU A 333 15.68 -9.00 16.15
CA GLU A 333 16.74 -9.90 16.58
C GLU A 333 17.63 -10.38 15.43
N ARG A 334 18.94 -10.45 15.70
CA ARG A 334 19.97 -10.86 14.75
C ARG A 334 21.08 -11.69 15.43
N GLY A 335 20.69 -12.53 16.39
CA GLY A 335 21.64 -13.34 17.14
C GLY A 335 22.63 -12.48 17.94
N LYS A 336 23.90 -12.48 17.52
CA LYS A 336 24.99 -11.67 18.15
C LYS A 336 25.17 -10.29 17.54
N ASP A 337 24.57 -10.03 16.38
CA ASP A 337 24.69 -8.75 15.70
C ASP A 337 23.83 -7.67 16.37
N ASP A 338 24.13 -6.41 16.07
CA ASP A 338 23.30 -5.27 16.48
C ASP A 338 21.84 -5.50 16.06
N PRO A 339 20.85 -5.26 16.94
CA PRO A 339 19.44 -5.38 16.59
C PRO A 339 19.04 -4.35 15.52
N ILE A 340 18.08 -4.71 14.67
CA ILE A 340 17.52 -3.78 13.67
C ILE A 340 17.00 -2.53 14.37
N ALA A 341 17.49 -1.37 13.93
CA ALA A 341 17.06 -0.09 14.44
C ALA A 341 15.71 0.34 13.85
N GLY A 342 15.42 -0.05 12.61
CA GLY A 342 14.22 0.33 11.90
C GLY A 342 14.24 -0.10 10.43
N ILE A 343 13.41 0.57 9.63
CA ILE A 343 13.25 0.38 8.19
C ILE A 343 13.54 1.70 7.49
N LEU A 344 14.23 1.63 6.34
CA LEU A 344 14.37 2.71 5.37
C LEU A 344 13.57 2.33 4.13
N GLY A 345 12.57 3.15 3.79
CA GLY A 345 11.55 2.77 2.83
C GLY A 345 11.27 3.80 1.75
N LEU A 346 9.99 4.06 1.48
CA LEU A 346 9.47 4.96 0.44
C LEU A 346 10.34 6.22 0.25
N GLN A 347 10.66 6.91 1.35
CA GLN A 347 11.38 8.18 1.32
C GLN A 347 12.77 8.07 0.64
N LEU A 348 13.45 6.92 0.72
CA LEU A 348 14.70 6.67 0.00
C LEU A 348 14.46 6.48 -1.50
N PHE A 349 13.48 5.66 -1.87
CA PHE A 349 13.22 5.26 -3.25
C PHE A 349 12.62 6.37 -4.12
N GLU A 350 11.88 7.31 -3.53
CA GLU A 350 11.34 8.47 -4.25
C GLU A 350 12.41 9.51 -4.63
N ARG A 351 13.60 9.45 -4.00
CA ARG A 351 14.65 10.48 -4.12
C ARG A 351 15.84 10.05 -4.95
N ALA A 352 16.02 8.76 -5.16
CA ALA A 352 17.20 8.20 -5.79
C ALA A 352 16.86 6.98 -6.64
N ALA A 353 17.71 6.73 -7.64
CA ALA A 353 17.80 5.40 -8.21
C ALA A 353 18.55 4.49 -7.22
N VAL A 354 17.86 3.48 -6.71
CA VAL A 354 18.42 2.53 -5.73
C VAL A 354 18.64 1.19 -6.40
N THR A 355 19.89 0.73 -6.44
CA THR A 355 20.23 -0.60 -6.95
C THR A 355 20.55 -1.55 -5.80
N ILE A 356 19.85 -2.68 -5.73
CA ILE A 356 20.14 -3.79 -4.82
C ILE A 356 20.73 -4.92 -5.66
N ASP A 357 22.02 -5.19 -5.48
CA ASP A 357 22.74 -6.29 -6.11
C ASP A 357 22.94 -7.42 -5.09
N TYR A 358 22.03 -8.41 -5.11
CA TYR A 358 22.04 -9.52 -4.16
C TYR A 358 23.29 -10.40 -4.33
N ALA A 359 23.70 -10.67 -5.57
CA ALA A 359 24.86 -11.50 -5.87
C ALA A 359 26.17 -10.88 -5.37
N GLN A 360 26.32 -9.55 -5.54
CA GLN A 360 27.51 -8.82 -5.08
C GLN A 360 27.37 -8.26 -3.66
N ARG A 361 26.23 -8.50 -2.98
CA ARG A 361 25.90 -7.98 -1.64
C ARG A 361 26.16 -6.48 -1.50
N ARG A 362 25.60 -5.71 -2.43
CA ARG A 362 25.84 -4.27 -2.51
C ARG A 362 24.56 -3.49 -2.79
N LEU A 363 24.42 -2.35 -2.12
CA LEU A 363 23.42 -1.34 -2.41
C LEU A 363 24.10 -0.09 -2.99
N VAL A 364 23.55 0.42 -4.09
CA VAL A 364 24.01 1.66 -4.75
C VAL A 364 22.88 2.68 -4.74
N ILE A 365 23.16 3.89 -4.26
CA ILE A 365 22.25 5.04 -4.29
C ILE A 365 22.84 6.03 -5.28
N ALA A 366 22.10 6.33 -6.34
CA ALA A 366 22.50 7.27 -7.38
C ALA A 366 21.37 8.28 -7.65
N PRO A 367 21.68 9.44 -8.26
CA PRO A 367 20.64 10.29 -8.81
C PRO A 367 19.70 9.48 -9.72
N PRO A 368 18.39 9.81 -9.77
CA PRO A 368 17.46 9.23 -10.73
C PRO A 368 18.06 9.23 -12.14
N ALA A 369 17.97 8.11 -12.84
CA ALA A 369 18.74 7.95 -14.08
C ALA A 369 18.21 8.91 -15.16
N SER A 370 19.12 9.60 -15.86
CA SER A 370 18.74 10.18 -17.15
C SER A 370 18.48 9.02 -18.11
N THR A 371 17.25 8.93 -18.60
CA THR A 371 16.76 7.91 -19.52
C THR A 371 17.80 7.47 -20.56
N ALA A 372 18.38 6.27 -20.39
CA ALA A 372 19.25 5.68 -21.40
C ALA A 372 19.15 4.14 -21.45
N ARG A 373 18.75 3.71 -22.66
CA ARG A 373 18.64 2.35 -23.24
C ARG A 373 17.49 1.46 -22.77
N SER A 374 16.78 0.93 -23.78
CA SER A 374 15.97 -0.29 -23.69
C SER A 374 16.89 -1.46 -23.29
N ALA A 375 17.01 -1.68 -21.98
CA ALA A 375 17.61 -2.89 -21.45
C ALA A 375 16.53 -3.97 -21.35
N SER A 376 16.87 -5.21 -21.74
CA SER A 376 16.05 -6.36 -21.38
C SER A 376 15.86 -6.39 -19.86
N GLY A 377 14.65 -6.70 -19.39
CA GLY A 377 14.32 -6.66 -17.96
C GLY A 377 13.94 -5.29 -17.40
N ARG A 378 13.89 -4.23 -18.22
CA ARG A 378 13.28 -2.95 -17.82
C ARG A 378 11.75 -3.07 -17.85
N LEU A 379 11.10 -2.79 -16.73
CA LEU A 379 9.65 -2.83 -16.56
C LEU A 379 9.12 -1.46 -16.12
N PRO A 380 7.89 -1.10 -16.51
CA PRO A 380 7.17 -0.03 -15.83
C PRO A 380 6.89 -0.46 -14.39
N ILE A 381 7.03 0.48 -13.46
CA ILE A 381 6.51 0.34 -12.11
C ILE A 381 5.20 1.13 -12.03
N GLU A 382 4.21 0.54 -11.39
CA GLU A 382 2.90 1.14 -11.14
C GLU A 382 2.74 1.45 -9.65
N PHE A 383 1.88 2.38 -9.27
CA PHE A 383 1.55 2.61 -7.87
C PHE A 383 0.05 2.68 -7.60
N ILE A 384 -0.33 2.06 -6.49
CA ILE A 384 -1.59 2.27 -5.78
C ILE A 384 -1.21 2.81 -4.41
N ASP A 385 -1.63 4.05 -4.14
CA ASP A 385 -1.11 4.84 -3.01
C ASP A 385 0.45 4.74 -3.04
N ASP A 386 1.10 4.54 -1.90
CA ASP A 386 2.57 4.45 -1.81
C ASP A 386 3.18 3.10 -2.29
N THR A 387 2.37 2.15 -2.78
CA THR A 387 2.81 0.76 -3.01
C THR A 387 3.38 0.56 -4.42
N PRO A 388 4.66 0.14 -4.57
CA PRO A 388 5.30 -0.12 -5.87
C PRO A 388 4.91 -1.48 -6.47
N LEU A 389 4.35 -1.47 -7.67
CA LEU A 389 3.74 -2.62 -8.34
C LEU A 389 4.42 -2.94 -9.68
N VAL A 390 4.46 -4.22 -10.03
CA VAL A 390 4.83 -4.69 -11.38
C VAL A 390 3.86 -5.74 -11.88
N ASN A 391 3.71 -5.79 -13.19
CA ASN A 391 3.02 -6.91 -13.84
C ASN A 391 3.89 -8.17 -13.78
N ALA A 392 3.32 -9.25 -13.26
CA ALA A 392 3.93 -10.57 -13.20
C ALA A 392 2.84 -11.65 -13.39
N ALA A 393 3.25 -12.91 -13.44
CA ALA A 393 2.33 -14.04 -13.49
C ALA A 393 2.81 -15.21 -12.63
N LEU A 394 1.86 -15.87 -11.97
CA LEU A 394 2.09 -17.15 -11.30
C LEU A 394 1.35 -18.23 -12.07
N ASP A 395 2.06 -19.28 -12.50
CA ASP A 395 1.52 -20.41 -13.25
C ASP A 395 0.68 -19.98 -14.47
N GLY A 396 1.17 -18.94 -15.17
CA GLY A 396 0.53 -18.36 -16.35
C GLY A 396 -0.64 -17.42 -16.05
N ARG A 397 -0.98 -17.18 -14.78
CA ARG A 397 -2.07 -16.28 -14.36
C ARG A 397 -1.53 -14.89 -14.04
N PRO A 398 -1.89 -13.87 -14.84
CA PRO A 398 -1.33 -12.54 -14.67
C PRO A 398 -1.92 -11.81 -13.45
N GLY A 399 -1.14 -10.90 -12.88
CA GLY A 399 -1.56 -10.03 -11.79
C GLY A 399 -0.58 -8.88 -11.55
N LEU A 400 -1.04 -7.87 -10.82
CA LEU A 400 -0.17 -6.83 -10.25
C LEU A 400 0.38 -7.34 -8.93
N PHE A 401 1.70 -7.43 -8.82
CA PHE A 401 2.37 -7.81 -7.59
C PHE A 401 3.18 -6.64 -7.06
N PHE A 402 3.11 -6.36 -5.76
CA PHE A 402 3.96 -5.33 -5.18
C PHE A 402 5.35 -5.88 -4.85
N ILE A 403 6.39 -5.09 -5.08
CA ILE A 403 7.76 -5.51 -4.80
C ILE A 403 8.09 -5.20 -3.35
N ASP A 404 8.55 -6.21 -2.63
CA ASP A 404 8.69 -6.19 -1.17
C ASP A 404 10.07 -6.70 -0.76
N THR A 405 11.05 -5.80 -0.68
CA THR A 405 12.39 -6.14 -0.19
C THR A 405 12.42 -6.41 1.32
N GLY A 406 11.35 -6.08 2.06
CA GLY A 406 11.14 -6.44 3.46
C GLY A 406 10.64 -7.89 3.65
N ASN A 407 10.02 -8.49 2.64
CA ASN A 407 9.60 -9.88 2.65
C ASN A 407 10.79 -10.83 2.45
N ALA A 408 11.16 -11.52 3.53
CA ALA A 408 12.25 -12.48 3.57
C ALA A 408 11.94 -13.86 2.92
N SER A 409 10.79 -14.00 2.27
CA SER A 409 10.32 -15.25 1.64
C SER A 409 10.03 -15.05 0.15
N THR A 410 9.23 -15.92 -0.48
CA THR A 410 8.92 -15.85 -1.91
C THR A 410 7.77 -14.90 -2.21
N THR A 411 6.54 -15.38 -2.30
CA THR A 411 5.36 -14.58 -2.61
C THR A 411 4.26 -14.94 -1.64
N MET A 412 3.61 -13.93 -1.08
CA MET A 412 2.36 -14.06 -0.36
C MET A 412 1.22 -13.63 -1.27
N LEU A 413 0.38 -14.57 -1.68
CA LEU A 413 -0.81 -14.29 -2.47
C LEU A 413 -1.86 -13.57 -1.63
N HIS A 414 -2.49 -12.56 -2.23
CA HIS A 414 -3.58 -11.84 -1.61
C HIS A 414 -4.90 -12.61 -1.79
N THR A 415 -5.69 -12.64 -0.73
CA THR A 415 -6.87 -13.51 -0.64
C THR A 415 -7.83 -13.33 -1.83
N PRO A 416 -8.24 -12.10 -2.21
CA PRO A 416 -9.21 -11.92 -3.28
C PRO A 416 -8.75 -12.47 -4.64
N TRP A 417 -7.49 -12.24 -5.01
CA TRP A 417 -6.94 -12.73 -6.28
C TRP A 417 -6.73 -14.25 -6.26
N ALA A 418 -6.22 -14.80 -5.15
CA ALA A 418 -6.06 -16.25 -5.04
C ALA A 418 -7.41 -16.99 -5.14
N LEU A 419 -8.47 -16.44 -4.54
CA LEU A 419 -9.82 -17.01 -4.65
C LEU A 419 -10.40 -16.94 -6.08
N SER A 420 -10.02 -15.93 -6.88
CA SER A 420 -10.53 -15.79 -8.25
C SER A 420 -9.71 -16.56 -9.28
N GLU A 421 -8.39 -16.59 -9.10
CA GLU A 421 -7.47 -17.11 -10.11
C GLU A 421 -6.93 -18.50 -9.79
N MET A 422 -6.85 -18.92 -8.52
CA MET A 422 -6.14 -20.16 -8.14
C MET A 422 -7.08 -21.28 -7.71
N ASP A 423 -6.58 -22.52 -7.75
CA ASP A 423 -7.19 -23.64 -7.03
C ASP A 423 -6.79 -23.55 -5.55
N VAL A 424 -7.68 -22.99 -4.74
CA VAL A 424 -7.43 -22.76 -3.31
C VAL A 424 -7.34 -24.04 -2.50
N ASP A 425 -7.96 -25.13 -2.95
CA ASP A 425 -7.85 -26.42 -2.28
C ASP A 425 -6.46 -27.04 -2.53
N MET A 426 -5.88 -26.82 -3.70
CA MET A 426 -4.46 -27.10 -3.96
C MET A 426 -3.53 -26.25 -3.10
N LEU A 427 -3.82 -24.95 -2.91
CA LEU A 427 -3.01 -24.11 -2.02
C LEU A 427 -3.06 -24.62 -0.56
N ARG A 428 -4.23 -25.05 -0.09
CA ARG A 428 -4.44 -25.59 1.27
C ARG A 428 -3.79 -26.95 1.54
N GLN A 429 -3.37 -27.66 0.49
CA GLN A 429 -2.57 -28.89 0.61
C GLN A 429 -1.09 -28.61 0.94
N GLY A 430 -0.66 -27.35 0.89
CA GLY A 430 0.68 -26.94 1.29
C GLY A 430 0.93 -27.00 2.80
N GLU A 431 2.19 -26.84 3.20
CA GLU A 431 2.62 -26.83 4.60
C GLU A 431 1.97 -25.65 5.35
N ARG A 432 1.34 -25.93 6.50
CA ARG A 432 0.79 -24.88 7.36
C ARG A 432 1.91 -24.19 8.13
N GLY A 433 1.87 -22.87 8.16
CA GLY A 433 2.84 -22.06 8.90
C GLY A 433 2.27 -20.72 9.33
N VAL A 434 3.15 -19.90 9.88
CA VAL A 434 2.82 -18.52 10.29
C VAL A 434 3.88 -17.59 9.74
N ALA A 435 3.44 -16.54 9.04
CA ALA A 435 4.24 -15.38 8.68
C ALA A 435 4.11 -14.30 9.76
N MET A 436 4.99 -13.31 9.74
CA MET A 436 4.96 -12.17 10.66
C MET A 436 5.07 -10.89 9.84
N GLY A 437 4.21 -9.92 10.15
CA GLY A 437 4.30 -8.55 9.68
C GLY A 437 4.18 -7.56 10.83
N VAL A 438 4.15 -6.27 10.49
CA VAL A 438 3.99 -5.19 11.49
C VAL A 438 2.72 -5.39 12.31
N GLY A 439 1.60 -5.76 11.70
CA GLY A 439 0.33 -6.04 12.41
C GLY A 439 0.26 -7.43 13.06
N GLY A 440 1.39 -8.15 13.16
CA GLY A 440 1.51 -9.40 13.89
C GLY A 440 1.53 -10.65 13.00
N LEU A 441 1.05 -11.75 13.57
CA LEU A 441 1.16 -13.08 12.98
C LEU A 441 0.07 -13.33 11.94
N VAL A 442 0.44 -13.99 10.84
CA VAL A 442 -0.44 -14.33 9.73
C VAL A 442 -0.37 -15.83 9.46
N PRO A 443 -1.43 -16.61 9.75
CA PRO A 443 -1.52 -17.99 9.31
C PRO A 443 -1.41 -18.08 7.79
N ARG A 444 -0.64 -19.04 7.31
CA ARG A 444 -0.45 -19.27 5.87
C ARG A 444 -0.35 -20.75 5.52
N TRP A 445 -0.60 -21.05 4.26
CA TRP A 445 -0.19 -22.28 3.60
C TRP A 445 0.95 -21.99 2.66
N THR A 446 1.93 -22.89 2.58
CA THR A 446 3.04 -22.78 1.62
C THR A 446 3.03 -24.01 0.72
N THR A 447 2.76 -23.79 -0.56
CA THR A 447 2.85 -24.82 -1.61
C THR A 447 4.00 -24.51 -2.58
N ARG A 448 4.12 -25.27 -3.67
CA ARG A 448 5.10 -25.01 -4.73
C ARG A 448 4.40 -24.58 -6.01
N GLY A 449 4.73 -23.39 -6.51
CA GLY A 449 4.32 -22.94 -7.83
C GLY A 449 5.16 -23.59 -8.93
N HIS A 450 4.60 -23.72 -10.13
CA HIS A 450 5.32 -24.24 -11.29
C HIS A 450 6.26 -23.20 -11.89
N ALA A 451 5.78 -21.98 -12.12
CA ALA A 451 6.55 -20.89 -12.70
C ALA A 451 6.07 -19.52 -12.21
N PHE A 452 7.03 -18.66 -11.85
CA PHE A 452 6.80 -17.23 -11.61
C PHE A 452 7.48 -16.42 -12.71
N SER A 453 6.68 -15.67 -13.47
CA SER A 453 7.15 -14.89 -14.62
C SER A 453 7.13 -13.39 -14.31
N VAL A 454 8.26 -12.71 -14.48
CA VAL A 454 8.38 -11.25 -14.28
C VAL A 454 9.48 -10.69 -15.17
N GLY A 455 9.24 -9.56 -15.84
CA GLY A 455 10.30 -8.91 -16.64
C GLY A 455 10.82 -9.69 -17.84
N GLY A 456 10.06 -10.66 -18.33
CA GLY A 456 10.51 -11.61 -19.36
C GLY A 456 11.40 -12.73 -18.84
N PHE A 457 11.51 -12.88 -17.51
CA PHE A 457 12.20 -14.00 -16.86
C PHE A 457 11.19 -14.97 -16.25
N ASP A 458 11.48 -16.27 -16.36
CA ASP A 458 10.70 -17.34 -15.74
C ASP A 458 11.53 -18.01 -14.65
N LEU A 459 10.97 -18.10 -13.45
CA LEU A 459 11.58 -18.77 -12.30
C LEU A 459 10.73 -19.98 -11.90
N GLY A 460 11.30 -21.17 -12.04
CA GLY A 460 10.59 -22.43 -11.83
C GLY A 460 10.61 -22.92 -10.38
N GLY A 461 9.52 -23.56 -9.96
CA GLY A 461 9.52 -24.40 -8.75
C GLY A 461 9.66 -23.64 -7.42
N LEU A 462 9.25 -22.38 -7.35
CA LEU A 462 9.38 -21.57 -6.14
C LEU A 462 8.28 -21.86 -5.10
N PRO A 463 8.56 -21.71 -3.79
CA PRO A 463 7.52 -21.70 -2.77
C PRO A 463 6.48 -20.60 -3.04
N VAL A 464 5.21 -20.87 -2.79
CA VAL A 464 4.12 -19.89 -2.89
C VAL A 464 3.35 -19.93 -1.59
N SER A 465 3.30 -18.79 -0.91
CA SER A 465 2.52 -18.63 0.31
C SER A 465 1.14 -18.06 -0.01
N PHE A 466 0.14 -18.52 0.72
CA PHE A 466 -1.22 -18.02 0.66
C PHE A 466 -1.74 -17.85 2.09
N SER A 467 -2.40 -16.73 2.35
CA SER A 467 -3.14 -16.51 3.61
C SER A 467 -4.61 -16.30 3.30
N GLU A 468 -5.48 -16.60 4.26
CA GLU A 468 -6.92 -16.32 4.17
C GLU A 468 -7.31 -15.03 4.90
N SER A 469 -6.36 -14.11 5.04
CA SER A 469 -6.60 -12.84 5.73
C SER A 469 -7.66 -12.03 4.99
N THR A 470 -8.70 -11.59 5.69
CA THR A 470 -9.78 -10.75 5.15
C THR A 470 -9.59 -9.26 5.48
N SER A 471 -8.47 -8.91 6.12
CA SER A 471 -8.08 -7.55 6.46
C SER A 471 -6.55 -7.41 6.44
N GLY A 472 -6.06 -6.16 6.51
CA GLY A 472 -4.64 -5.85 6.40
C GLY A 472 -4.12 -5.96 4.96
N ALA A 473 -2.81 -5.81 4.80
CA ALA A 473 -2.17 -5.69 3.47
C ALA A 473 -2.49 -6.86 2.51
N PHE A 474 -2.67 -8.08 3.05
CA PHE A 474 -2.92 -9.28 2.24
C PHE A 474 -4.37 -9.47 1.78
N ALA A 475 -5.26 -8.52 2.09
CA ALA A 475 -6.67 -8.54 1.69
C ALA A 475 -6.99 -7.60 0.51
N SER A 476 -5.96 -7.00 -0.11
CA SER A 476 -6.09 -6.13 -1.28
C SER A 476 -6.83 -6.81 -2.42
N ARG A 477 -7.71 -6.06 -3.09
CA ARG A 477 -8.54 -6.52 -4.21
C ARG A 477 -7.98 -6.09 -5.56
N ALA A 478 -7.01 -5.18 -5.58
CA ALA A 478 -6.36 -4.65 -6.76
C ALA A 478 -5.03 -5.35 -7.07
N THR A 479 -4.50 -6.15 -6.14
CA THR A 479 -3.19 -6.79 -6.29
C THR A 479 -3.27 -8.30 -6.04
N ALA A 480 -2.37 -9.03 -6.71
CA ALA A 480 -2.30 -10.49 -6.68
C ALA A 480 -1.48 -11.04 -5.51
N GLY A 481 -0.52 -10.27 -5.03
CA GLY A 481 0.39 -10.66 -3.96
C GLY A 481 1.61 -9.77 -3.89
N ASN A 482 2.61 -10.19 -3.14
CA ASN A 482 3.92 -9.52 -3.07
C ASN A 482 5.05 -10.35 -3.70
N ILE A 483 6.15 -9.70 -4.07
CA ILE A 483 7.39 -10.31 -4.55
C ILE A 483 8.46 -10.10 -3.49
N GLY A 484 8.86 -11.17 -2.82
CA GLY A 484 9.89 -11.19 -1.80
C GLY A 484 11.22 -11.74 -2.28
N THR A 485 12.13 -11.82 -1.31
CA THR A 485 13.56 -12.13 -1.48
C THR A 485 13.85 -13.37 -2.31
N ASP A 486 13.07 -14.45 -2.22
CA ASP A 486 13.35 -15.68 -2.99
C ASP A 486 13.26 -15.50 -4.51
N ILE A 487 12.49 -14.50 -4.96
CA ILE A 487 12.45 -14.05 -6.35
C ILE A 487 13.50 -12.96 -6.58
N LEU A 488 13.53 -11.94 -5.73
CA LEU A 488 14.37 -10.74 -5.91
C LEU A 488 15.86 -11.06 -5.92
N ALA A 489 16.31 -12.05 -5.14
CA ALA A 489 17.71 -12.44 -5.02
C ALA A 489 18.31 -13.07 -6.30
N ASN A 490 17.50 -13.32 -7.33
CA ASN A 490 17.96 -13.75 -8.66
C ASN A 490 18.53 -12.59 -9.51
N PHE A 491 18.41 -11.35 -9.03
CA PHE A 491 18.66 -10.15 -9.82
C PHE A 491 19.57 -9.15 -9.11
N ALA A 492 20.19 -8.27 -9.89
CA ALA A 492 20.47 -6.91 -9.47
C ALA A 492 19.30 -6.02 -9.93
N ILE A 493 18.70 -5.31 -8.99
CA ILE A 493 17.44 -4.60 -9.20
C ILE A 493 17.66 -3.12 -9.01
N THR A 494 17.38 -2.30 -10.02
CA THR A 494 17.39 -0.83 -9.90
C THR A 494 15.96 -0.30 -9.87
N PHE A 495 15.59 0.34 -8.76
CA PHE A 495 14.34 1.07 -8.58
C PHE A 495 14.53 2.54 -8.93
N ASP A 496 13.68 3.10 -9.80
CA ASP A 496 13.68 4.52 -10.16
C ASP A 496 12.23 5.02 -10.22
N TYR A 497 11.72 5.45 -9.06
CA TYR A 497 10.32 5.85 -8.88
C TYR A 497 10.02 7.15 -9.64
N GLN A 498 11.01 8.05 -9.73
CA GLN A 498 10.85 9.30 -10.46
C GLN A 498 10.65 9.09 -11.97
N ASN A 499 11.22 8.02 -12.53
CA ASN A 499 10.99 7.64 -13.92
C ASN A 499 9.95 6.52 -14.09
N ALA A 500 9.29 6.12 -13.01
CA ALA A 500 8.31 5.02 -12.99
C ALA A 500 8.86 3.72 -13.62
N THR A 501 10.11 3.38 -13.31
CA THR A 501 10.72 2.17 -13.87
C THR A 501 11.50 1.36 -12.85
N ILE A 502 11.55 0.05 -13.12
CA ILE A 502 12.47 -0.87 -12.49
C ILE A 502 13.31 -1.58 -13.57
N LEU A 503 14.56 -1.88 -13.25
CA LEU A 503 15.43 -2.69 -14.09
C LEU A 503 15.82 -3.97 -13.36
N LEU A 504 15.47 -5.11 -13.95
CA LEU A 504 15.86 -6.43 -13.50
C LEU A 504 17.02 -6.95 -14.35
N LEU A 505 18.22 -7.03 -13.76
CA LEU A 505 19.37 -7.67 -14.39
C LEU A 505 19.59 -9.03 -13.73
N ARG A 506 19.36 -10.12 -14.46
CA ARG A 506 19.59 -11.47 -13.93
C ARG A 506 21.08 -11.64 -13.65
N THR A 507 21.43 -11.98 -12.40
CA THR A 507 22.83 -12.09 -11.95
C THR A 507 23.20 -13.53 -11.70
N ALA A 508 22.60 -14.15 -10.69
CA ALA A 508 22.83 -15.53 -10.31
C ALA A 508 21.52 -16.17 -9.85
N ASP A 509 21.35 -17.45 -10.11
CA ASP A 509 20.17 -18.20 -9.65
C ASP A 509 20.21 -18.32 -8.12
N TYR A 510 19.10 -17.94 -7.48
CA TYR A 510 18.94 -18.06 -6.05
C TYR A 510 18.06 -19.26 -5.73
N THR A 511 18.56 -20.14 -4.86
CA THR A 511 17.79 -21.28 -4.36
C THR A 511 17.34 -20.97 -2.93
N PRO A 512 16.03 -20.82 -2.69
CA PRO A 512 15.51 -20.62 -1.35
C PRO A 512 15.88 -21.77 -0.41
N PRO A 513 16.12 -21.51 0.89
CA PRO A 513 16.33 -22.58 1.85
C PRO A 513 15.13 -23.54 1.89
N ALA A 514 15.39 -24.83 2.04
CA ALA A 514 14.32 -25.81 2.21
C ALA A 514 13.47 -25.49 3.46
N PRO A 515 12.16 -25.80 3.44
CA PRO A 515 11.32 -25.71 4.63
C PRO A 515 11.91 -26.50 5.81
N LEU A 516 11.61 -26.07 7.04
CA LEU A 516 12.17 -26.70 8.23
C LEU A 516 11.60 -28.11 8.49
N GLY A 517 10.42 -28.41 7.93
CA GLY A 517 9.76 -29.71 8.07
C GLY A 517 9.30 -30.00 9.50
N LEU A 518 9.10 -28.97 10.32
CA LEU A 518 8.73 -29.14 11.72
C LEU A 518 7.23 -29.38 11.89
N GLY A 519 6.40 -28.98 10.92
CA GLY A 519 4.96 -28.82 11.16
C GLY A 519 4.69 -27.85 12.32
N ALA A 520 5.55 -26.86 12.53
CA ALA A 520 5.39 -25.81 13.52
C ALA A 520 6.16 -24.55 13.13
N ALA A 521 5.61 -23.39 13.49
CA ALA A 521 6.27 -22.10 13.39
C ALA A 521 6.74 -21.67 14.78
N PHE A 522 7.94 -21.11 14.86
CA PHE A 522 8.47 -20.50 16.08
C PHE A 522 9.01 -19.11 15.79
N ALA A 523 9.06 -18.28 16.83
CA ALA A 523 9.66 -16.96 16.78
C ALA A 523 10.53 -16.75 18.01
N LYS A 524 11.72 -16.19 17.82
CA LYS A 524 12.57 -15.73 18.91
C LYS A 524 11.83 -14.67 19.74
N VAL A 525 11.77 -14.86 21.06
CA VAL A 525 11.13 -13.92 22.00
C VAL A 525 12.11 -13.31 22.99
N SER A 526 13.30 -13.90 23.13
CA SER A 526 14.44 -13.37 23.89
C SER A 526 15.76 -13.92 23.33
N PRO A 527 16.93 -13.42 23.78
CA PRO A 527 18.24 -13.92 23.34
C PRO A 527 18.46 -15.42 23.49
N ASP A 528 17.78 -16.08 24.41
CA ASP A 528 17.92 -17.50 24.77
C ASP A 528 16.66 -18.34 24.51
N LEU A 529 15.61 -17.76 23.92
CA LEU A 529 14.32 -18.42 23.81
C LEU A 529 13.58 -18.14 22.50
N ALA A 530 13.00 -19.20 21.93
CA ALA A 530 11.96 -19.10 20.92
C ALA A 530 10.62 -19.64 21.46
N ALA A 531 9.51 -18.99 21.11
CA ALA A 531 8.17 -19.49 21.40
C ALA A 531 7.62 -20.21 20.17
N VAL A 532 6.97 -21.35 20.38
CA VAL A 532 6.17 -22.01 19.35
C VAL A 532 4.91 -21.19 19.16
N VAL A 533 4.75 -20.65 17.96
CA VAL A 533 3.68 -19.74 17.59
C VAL A 533 2.48 -20.50 17.06
N ALA A 534 2.72 -21.53 16.26
CA ALA A 534 1.69 -22.38 15.71
C ALA A 534 2.23 -23.79 15.48
N VAL A 535 1.32 -24.76 15.51
CA VAL A 535 1.58 -26.16 15.24
C VAL A 535 0.57 -26.64 14.21
N GLU A 536 1.05 -27.36 13.21
CA GLU A 536 0.25 -28.01 12.19
C GLU A 536 -0.39 -29.28 12.78
N PRO A 537 -1.73 -29.39 12.79
CA PRO A 537 -2.40 -30.60 13.26
C PRO A 537 -1.96 -31.83 12.46
N GLY A 538 -1.55 -32.89 13.16
CA GLY A 538 -1.00 -34.11 12.59
C GLY A 538 0.43 -33.99 12.06
N GLY A 539 1.05 -32.82 12.09
CA GLY A 539 2.44 -32.56 11.67
C GLY A 539 3.49 -33.14 12.62
N ALA A 540 4.77 -33.01 12.29
CA ALA A 540 5.86 -33.61 13.07
C ALA A 540 5.91 -33.10 14.53
N ALA A 541 5.75 -31.79 14.74
CA ALA A 541 5.66 -31.17 16.05
C ALA A 541 4.45 -31.64 16.86
N ASP A 542 3.27 -31.72 16.23
CA ASP A 542 2.03 -32.19 16.89
C ASP A 542 2.16 -33.65 17.34
N ARG A 543 2.69 -34.53 16.47
CA ARG A 543 2.95 -35.94 16.80
C ARG A 543 3.99 -36.10 17.91
N ALA A 544 4.92 -35.16 18.04
CA ALA A 544 5.91 -35.11 19.10
C ALA A 544 5.35 -34.45 20.39
N GLY A 545 4.09 -33.99 20.40
CA GLY A 545 3.42 -33.38 21.54
C GLY A 545 3.79 -31.93 21.80
N ILE A 546 4.43 -31.25 20.83
CA ILE A 546 4.71 -29.82 20.87
C ILE A 546 3.40 -29.06 20.59
N VAL A 547 3.15 -28.00 21.35
CA VAL A 547 1.95 -27.16 21.20
C VAL A 547 2.32 -25.69 21.13
N ALA A 548 1.41 -24.87 20.58
CA ALA A 548 1.58 -23.42 20.62
C ALA A 548 1.73 -22.92 22.07
N GLY A 549 2.67 -22.01 22.29
CA GLY A 549 3.05 -21.51 23.61
C GLY A 549 4.25 -22.23 24.25
N ASP A 550 4.67 -23.38 23.72
CA ASP A 550 5.91 -24.02 24.17
C ASP A 550 7.12 -23.11 23.97
N ARG A 551 8.04 -23.13 24.94
CA ARG A 551 9.23 -22.28 24.95
C ARG A 551 10.46 -23.13 24.64
N ILE A 552 11.03 -22.99 23.44
CA ILE A 552 12.24 -23.69 23.00
C ILE A 552 13.48 -23.00 23.57
N ARG A 553 14.32 -23.75 24.29
CA ARG A 553 15.57 -23.28 24.93
C ARG A 553 16.84 -23.81 24.25
N ALA A 554 16.75 -24.99 23.63
CA ALA A 554 17.88 -25.62 22.95
C ALA A 554 17.41 -26.55 21.83
N ILE A 555 18.27 -26.71 20.83
CA ILE A 555 18.11 -27.68 19.73
C ILE A 555 19.38 -28.51 19.65
N ASN A 556 19.24 -29.84 19.63
CA ASN A 556 20.34 -30.81 19.66
C ASN A 556 21.36 -30.54 20.77
N GLY A 557 20.87 -30.17 21.96
CA GLY A 557 21.70 -29.80 23.11
C GLY A 557 22.35 -28.42 23.02
N GLN A 558 22.33 -27.75 21.87
CA GLN A 558 22.86 -26.40 21.69
C GLN A 558 21.85 -25.35 22.19
N SER A 559 22.30 -24.49 23.11
CA SER A 559 21.52 -23.35 23.59
C SER A 559 21.17 -22.37 22.48
N LEU A 560 19.97 -21.80 22.52
CA LEU A 560 19.57 -20.72 21.60
C LEU A 560 20.22 -19.36 21.91
N GLN A 561 20.96 -19.25 23.02
CA GLN A 561 21.62 -18.00 23.43
C GLN A 561 22.52 -17.45 22.32
N GLY A 562 22.17 -16.26 21.82
CA GLY A 562 22.92 -15.56 20.79
C GLY A 562 22.79 -16.17 19.39
N LEU A 563 21.90 -17.14 19.16
CA LEU A 563 21.52 -17.57 17.82
C LEU A 563 20.35 -16.73 17.32
N SER A 564 20.40 -16.36 16.05
CA SER A 564 19.29 -15.76 15.30
C SER A 564 18.27 -16.81 14.87
N THR A 565 17.05 -16.40 14.52
CA THR A 565 16.05 -17.28 13.89
C THR A 565 16.62 -17.97 12.64
N LEU A 566 17.43 -17.27 11.84
CA LEU A 566 18.06 -17.84 10.65
C LEU A 566 19.08 -18.93 11.00
N GLU A 567 19.95 -18.68 11.98
CA GLU A 567 20.94 -19.67 12.45
C GLU A 567 20.26 -20.89 13.09
N ILE A 568 19.15 -20.68 13.80
CA ILE A 568 18.32 -21.77 14.33
C ILE A 568 17.75 -22.61 13.17
N GLY A 569 17.22 -21.97 12.13
CA GLY A 569 16.73 -22.66 10.94
C GLY A 569 17.83 -23.47 10.24
N GLU A 570 19.04 -22.92 10.13
CA GLU A 570 20.20 -23.63 9.59
C GLU A 570 20.60 -24.83 10.45
N LEU A 571 20.61 -24.68 11.78
CA LEU A 571 20.88 -25.77 12.70
C LEU A 571 19.88 -26.92 12.51
N ILE A 572 18.59 -26.59 12.39
CA ILE A 572 17.53 -27.57 12.14
C ILE A 572 17.75 -28.26 10.79
N ARG A 573 17.95 -27.51 9.71
CA ARG A 573 18.16 -28.06 8.35
C ARG A 573 19.35 -29.01 8.28
N ARG A 574 20.45 -28.70 8.98
CA ARG A 574 21.69 -29.51 8.97
C ARG A 574 21.62 -30.76 9.86
N THR A 575 20.63 -30.84 10.73
CA THR A 575 20.47 -32.00 11.62
C THR A 575 20.21 -33.25 10.78
N GLN A 576 20.91 -34.35 11.08
CA GLN A 576 20.63 -35.66 10.50
C GLN A 576 19.94 -36.52 11.56
N GLY A 577 18.91 -37.26 11.15
CA GLY A 577 18.10 -38.05 12.08
C GLY A 577 17.17 -37.19 12.95
N PRO A 578 16.75 -37.72 14.11
CA PRO A 578 15.73 -37.10 14.96
C PRO A 578 16.24 -35.80 15.58
N LEU A 579 15.44 -34.74 15.48
CA LEU A 579 15.74 -33.43 16.04
C LEU A 579 15.40 -33.44 17.54
N GLN A 580 16.38 -33.14 18.39
CA GLN A 580 16.13 -33.03 19.84
C GLN A 580 15.82 -31.58 20.20
N ILE A 581 14.62 -31.32 20.73
CA ILE A 581 14.18 -29.99 21.10
C ILE A 581 13.95 -29.96 22.62
N ARG A 582 14.65 -29.06 23.32
CA ARG A 582 14.39 -28.78 24.72
C ARG A 582 13.34 -27.70 24.84
N ILE A 583 12.15 -28.07 25.31
CA ILE A 583 11.02 -27.18 25.54
C ILE A 583 10.78 -26.96 27.02
N GLU A 584 10.21 -25.81 27.36
CA GLU A 584 9.71 -25.44 28.67
C GLU A 584 8.19 -25.17 28.56
N ARG A 585 7.40 -25.88 29.37
CA ARG A 585 5.94 -25.74 29.46
C ARG A 585 5.54 -25.72 30.94
N ALA A 586 4.89 -24.64 31.38
CA ALA A 586 4.48 -24.45 32.79
C ALA A 586 5.61 -24.77 33.79
N ASP A 587 6.78 -24.15 33.57
CA ASP A 587 8.02 -24.31 34.35
C ASP A 587 8.65 -25.72 34.36
N LYS A 588 8.11 -26.65 33.57
CA LYS A 588 8.72 -27.98 33.36
C LYS A 588 9.51 -27.99 32.06
N THR A 589 10.78 -28.37 32.17
CA THR A 589 11.65 -28.60 31.00
C THR A 589 11.52 -30.05 30.55
N THR A 590 11.37 -30.27 29.25
CA THR A 590 11.29 -31.61 28.64
C THR A 590 12.10 -31.64 27.36
N GLU A 591 12.77 -32.75 27.09
CA GLU A 591 13.45 -33.01 25.83
C GLU A 591 12.52 -33.83 24.95
N VAL A 592 12.22 -33.31 23.75
CA VAL A 592 11.31 -33.90 22.77
C VAL A 592 12.11 -34.30 21.55
N SER A 593 11.96 -35.54 21.12
CA SER A 593 12.55 -36.05 19.88
C SER A 593 11.54 -35.91 18.76
N LEU A 594 11.90 -35.22 17.68
CA LEU A 594 11.04 -34.94 16.54
C LEU A 594 11.62 -35.59 15.27
N GLU A 595 10.84 -36.49 14.69
CA GLU A 595 11.11 -37.11 13.39
C GLU A 595 10.54 -36.23 12.28
N ARG A 596 11.38 -35.77 11.35
CA ARG A 596 11.04 -34.84 10.26
C ARG A 596 10.71 -35.55 8.96
#